data_AF-A0A3C0FBW5-F1
#
_entry.id   AF-A0A3C0FBW5-F1
#
_cell.length_a   1.000
_cell.length_b   1.000
_cell.length_c   1.000
_cell.angle_alpha   90.00
_cell.angle_beta   90.00
_cell.angle_gamma   90.00
#
_symmetry.space_group_name_H-M   'P 1'
#
loop_
_entity.id
_entity.type
_entity.pdbx_description
1 polymer ?
#
loop_
_entity_poly.entity_id
_entity_poly.type
_entity_poly.pdbx_seq_one_letter_code
_entity_poly.pdbx_strand_id
1 'polypeptide(L)'
;MSGCRCQPTTGAAAGTDGTPGHQLLGRGRISQVLAWEAGWVLKLFAPQVGREEVEREFGATRLAHRLGAPAPEVREVVEYLGRLGMVCRRVEGATLLQRPAALLRSGGRL
;
A
#
# COMPACT_ATOMS: atom_id res chain seq x y z
N MET A 1 -19.36 -16.08 -12.95
CA MET A 1 -17.99 -15.57 -12.76
C MET A 1 -18.07 -14.05 -12.79
N SER A 2 -18.31 -13.42 -11.64
CA SER A 2 -18.57 -11.98 -11.56
C SER A 2 -17.22 -11.25 -11.44
N GLY A 3 -16.80 -10.59 -12.52
CA GLY A 3 -15.58 -9.81 -12.56
C GLY A 3 -15.73 -8.57 -11.68
N CYS A 4 -14.91 -8.48 -10.63
CA CYS A 4 -14.81 -7.32 -9.76
C CYS A 4 -14.29 -6.14 -10.59
N ARG A 5 -15.20 -5.32 -11.10
CA ARG A 5 -14.89 -4.23 -12.04
C ARG A 5 -14.79 -2.93 -11.24
N CYS A 6 -13.60 -2.61 -10.76
CA CYS A 6 -13.31 -1.32 -10.14
C CYS A 6 -13.33 -0.24 -11.23
N GLN A 7 -14.40 0.55 -11.27
CA GLN A 7 -14.50 1.70 -12.17
C GLN A 7 -13.75 2.91 -11.57
N PRO A 8 -12.95 3.64 -12.34
CA PRO A 8 -12.25 4.83 -11.84
C PRO A 8 -13.28 5.93 -11.56
N THR A 9 -13.33 6.41 -10.30
CA THR A 9 -14.15 7.55 -9.92
C THR A 9 -13.45 8.85 -10.35
N THR A 10 -14.10 9.61 -11.23
CA THR A 10 -13.55 10.84 -11.79
C THR A 10 -13.60 11.96 -10.74
N GLY A 11 -12.44 12.28 -10.16
CA GLY A 11 -12.19 13.46 -9.33
C GLY A 11 -10.69 13.74 -9.27
N ALA A 12 -10.24 14.74 -10.03
CA ALA A 12 -8.86 14.92 -10.47
C ALA A 12 -7.86 15.41 -9.41
N ALA A 13 -6.64 14.87 -9.47
CA ALA A 13 -5.38 15.62 -9.60
C ALA A 13 -4.24 14.63 -9.94
N ALA A 14 -3.73 14.69 -11.17
CA ALA A 14 -2.66 13.83 -11.65
C ALA A 14 -1.33 14.13 -10.92
N GLY A 15 -0.87 13.21 -10.09
CA GLY A 15 0.48 13.22 -9.51
C GLY A 15 1.50 12.57 -10.45
N THR A 16 2.76 12.99 -10.37
CA THR A 16 3.81 12.97 -11.40
C THR A 16 4.37 11.61 -11.89
N ASP A 17 3.58 10.54 -11.82
CA ASP A 17 3.73 9.33 -12.64
C ASP A 17 2.49 9.02 -13.52
N GLY A 18 1.40 9.79 -13.38
CA GLY A 18 0.29 9.79 -14.34
C GLY A 18 -0.64 8.58 -14.29
N THR A 19 -0.65 7.79 -13.20
CA THR A 19 -1.62 6.70 -13.06
C THR A 19 -3.05 7.29 -12.94
N PRO A 20 -3.95 7.13 -13.94
CA PRO A 20 -5.25 7.82 -13.94
C PRO A 20 -6.18 7.32 -12.82
N GLY A 21 -7.14 8.16 -12.41
CA GLY A 21 -8.29 7.76 -11.61
C GLY A 21 -8.16 7.82 -10.08
N HIS A 22 -6.95 7.97 -9.52
CA HIS A 22 -6.73 8.04 -8.07
C HIS A 22 -5.60 9.01 -7.68
N GLN A 23 -5.72 9.64 -6.50
CA GLN A 23 -4.70 10.54 -5.96
C GLN A 23 -3.43 9.77 -5.55
N LEU A 24 -2.26 10.24 -5.97
CA LEU A 24 -0.97 9.74 -5.49
C LEU A 24 -0.70 10.24 -4.06
N LEU A 25 -0.52 9.31 -3.12
CA LEU A 25 -0.23 9.58 -1.71
C LEU A 25 1.26 9.40 -1.38
N GLY A 26 1.96 8.55 -2.12
CA GLY A 26 3.38 8.29 -1.89
C GLY A 26 4.02 7.50 -3.03
N ARG A 27 5.34 7.64 -3.15
CA ARG A 27 6.14 6.97 -4.18
C ARG A 27 7.38 6.35 -3.56
N GLY A 28 7.57 5.06 -3.80
CA GLY A 28 8.79 4.33 -3.50
C GLY A 28 9.55 3.95 -4.76
N ARG A 29 10.66 3.21 -4.57
CA ARG A 29 11.51 2.74 -5.67
C ARG A 29 10.80 1.76 -6.62
N ILE A 30 9.98 0.87 -6.07
CA ILE A 30 9.33 -0.24 -6.80
C ILE A 30 7.80 -0.22 -6.71
N SER A 31 7.21 0.82 -6.12
CA SER A 31 5.75 0.93 -5.99
C SER A 31 5.29 2.37 -5.75
N GLN A 32 4.01 2.60 -6.01
CA GLN A 32 3.28 3.81 -5.65
C GLN A 32 2.19 3.47 -4.64
N VAL A 33 1.78 4.45 -3.84
CA VAL A 33 0.62 4.36 -2.95
C VAL A 33 -0.42 5.34 -3.46
N LEU A 34 -1.58 4.83 -3.85
CA LEU A 34 -2.70 5.58 -4.38
C LEU A 34 -3.86 5.55 -3.37
N ALA A 35 -4.63 6.65 -3.30
CA ALA A 35 -5.93 6.64 -2.62
C ALA A 35 -6.86 5.62 -3.31
N TRP A 36 -7.65 4.86 -2.55
CA TRP A 36 -8.56 3.86 -3.12
C TRP A 36 -10.01 4.14 -2.68
N GLU A 37 -10.52 3.36 -1.74
CA GLU A 37 -11.79 3.60 -1.04
C GLU A 37 -11.53 4.30 0.31
N ALA A 38 -12.60 4.76 0.96
CA ALA A 38 -12.50 5.38 2.28
C ALA A 38 -11.77 4.47 3.29
N GLY A 39 -10.62 4.94 3.80
CA GLY A 39 -9.77 4.20 4.74
C GLY A 39 -8.83 3.16 4.10
N TRP A 40 -8.77 3.08 2.77
CA TRP A 40 -7.93 2.13 2.04
C TRP A 40 -7.01 2.83 1.03
N VAL A 41 -5.88 2.18 0.77
CA VAL A 41 -4.92 2.60 -0.24
C VAL A 41 -4.56 1.41 -1.13
N LEU A 42 -4.20 1.72 -2.37
CA LEU A 42 -3.65 0.75 -3.30
C LEU A 42 -2.13 0.93 -3.35
N LYS A 43 -1.39 -0.09 -2.90
CA LYS A 43 0.05 -0.19 -3.19
C LYS A 43 0.22 -0.80 -4.57
N LEU A 44 0.47 0.03 -5.59
CA LEU A 44 0.63 -0.39 -6.98
C LEU A 44 2.10 -0.67 -7.29
N PHE A 45 2.45 -1.92 -7.60
CA PHE A 45 3.82 -2.34 -7.87
C PHE A 45 4.27 -1.93 -9.27
N ALA A 46 5.58 -1.77 -9.46
CA ALA A 46 6.15 -1.50 -10.78
C ALA A 46 5.96 -2.71 -11.72
N PRO A 47 5.89 -2.53 -13.05
CA PRO A 47 5.58 -3.61 -14.00
C PRO A 47 6.51 -4.81 -13.94
N GLN A 48 7.78 -4.59 -13.57
CA GLN A 48 8.77 -5.66 -13.43
C GLN A 48 8.59 -6.54 -12.18
N VAL A 49 7.71 -6.17 -11.25
CA VAL A 49 7.47 -6.96 -10.02
C VAL A 49 6.49 -8.09 -10.35
N GLY A 50 6.99 -9.33 -10.25
CA GLY A 50 6.20 -10.53 -10.55
C GLY A 50 5.14 -10.84 -9.50
N ARG A 51 4.15 -11.66 -9.91
CA ARG A 51 3.04 -12.11 -9.05
C ARG A 51 3.49 -12.78 -7.76
N GLU A 52 4.47 -13.67 -7.83
CA GLU A 52 5.01 -14.38 -6.67
C GLU A 52 5.55 -13.40 -5.60
N GLU A 53 6.23 -12.33 -6.03
CA GLU A 53 6.76 -11.31 -5.12
C GLU A 53 5.64 -10.51 -4.44
N VAL A 54 4.60 -10.15 -5.20
CA VAL A 54 3.41 -9.48 -4.66
C VAL A 54 2.67 -10.38 -3.67
N GLU A 55 2.49 -11.66 -4.00
CA GLU A 55 1.81 -12.63 -3.13
C GLU A 55 2.61 -12.92 -1.86
N ARG A 56 3.94 -12.98 -1.96
CA ARG A 56 4.84 -13.08 -0.80
C ARG A 56 4.67 -11.87 0.12
N GLU A 57 4.65 -10.66 -0.42
CA GLU A 57 4.48 -9.44 0.39
C GLU A 57 3.08 -9.36 1.00
N PHE A 58 2.04 -9.74 0.25
CA PHE A 58 0.67 -9.84 0.77
C PHE A 58 0.57 -10.83 1.93
N GLY A 59 1.11 -12.04 1.76
CA GLY A 59 1.11 -13.09 2.78
C GLY A 59 1.87 -12.68 4.04
N ALA A 60 3.06 -12.10 3.89
CA ALA A 60 3.87 -11.62 4.99
C ALA A 60 3.17 -10.48 5.76
N THR A 61 2.63 -9.49 5.05
CA THR A 61 1.92 -8.36 5.67
C THR A 61 0.67 -8.82 6.41
N ARG A 62 -0.12 -9.70 5.79
CA ARG A 62 -1.31 -10.30 6.41
C ARG A 62 -0.95 -11.09 7.67
N LEU A 63 0.13 -11.87 7.64
CA LEU A 63 0.57 -12.63 8.81
C LEU A 63 1.04 -11.69 9.93
N ALA A 64 1.88 -10.69 9.61
CA ALA A 64 2.35 -9.70 10.57
C ALA A 64 1.17 -8.98 11.27
N HIS A 65 0.17 -8.53 10.50
CA HIS A 65 -1.03 -7.91 11.05
C HIS A 65 -1.80 -8.86 11.98
N ARG A 66 -2.03 -10.11 11.55
CA ARG A 66 -2.71 -11.13 12.39
C ARG A 66 -1.99 -11.45 13.69
N LEU A 67 -0.66 -11.32 13.70
CA LEU A 67 0.17 -11.53 14.89
C LEU A 67 0.28 -10.27 15.77
N GLY A 68 -0.43 -9.19 15.45
CA GLY A 68 -0.44 -7.95 16.23
C GLY A 68 0.78 -7.04 16.00
N ALA A 69 1.61 -7.32 15.00
CA ALA A 69 2.67 -6.40 14.59
C ALA A 69 2.04 -5.11 14.00
N PRO A 70 2.76 -3.97 14.01
CA PRO A 70 2.29 -2.70 13.43
C PRO A 70 2.35 -2.73 11.89
N ALA A 71 1.68 -3.70 11.29
CA ALA A 71 1.48 -3.84 9.86
C ALA A 71 0.02 -3.50 9.50
N PRO A 72 -0.24 -2.89 8.34
CA PRO A 72 -1.59 -2.60 7.91
C PRO A 72 -2.38 -3.89 7.67
N GLU A 73 -3.68 -3.82 7.90
CA GLU A 73 -4.62 -4.82 7.40
C GLU A 73 -4.56 -4.84 5.86
N VAL A 74 -4.56 -6.03 5.26
CA VAL A 74 -4.58 -6.20 3.80
C VAL A 74 -5.81 -6.99 3.38
N ARG A 75 -6.47 -6.55 2.30
CA ARG A 75 -7.71 -7.15 1.80
C ARG A 75 -7.43 -8.16 0.70
N GLU A 76 -6.81 -7.71 -0.38
CA GLU A 76 -6.64 -8.50 -1.61
C GLU A 76 -5.48 -8.00 -2.48
N VAL A 77 -5.08 -8.85 -3.42
CA VAL A 77 -4.21 -8.49 -4.55
C VAL A 77 -5.09 -8.25 -5.77
N VAL A 78 -4.95 -7.09 -6.39
CA VAL A 78 -5.71 -6.66 -7.57
C VAL A 78 -4.79 -6.43 -8.76
N GLU A 79 -5.38 -6.40 -9.94
CA GLU A 79 -4.73 -5.85 -11.13
C GLU A 79 -5.36 -4.49 -11.43
N TYR A 80 -4.53 -3.46 -11.56
CA TYR A 80 -4.95 -2.11 -11.87
C TYR A 80 -4.07 -1.55 -12.98
N LEU A 81 -4.68 -1.21 -14.11
CA LEU A 81 -3.98 -0.70 -15.31
C LEU A 81 -2.84 -1.63 -15.77
N GLY A 82 -3.09 -2.95 -15.77
CA GLY A 82 -2.11 -3.96 -16.19
C GLY A 82 -0.96 -4.17 -15.21
N ARG A 83 -1.04 -3.60 -13.99
CA ARG A 83 -0.03 -3.74 -12.94
C ARG A 83 -0.65 -4.39 -11.72
N LEU A 84 0.13 -5.21 -11.03
CA LEU A 84 -0.28 -5.79 -9.76
C LEU A 84 -0.30 -4.74 -8.66
N GLY A 85 -1.30 -4.82 -7.79
CA GLY A 85 -1.40 -3.97 -6.62
C GLY A 85 -1.96 -4.73 -5.42
N MET A 86 -1.72 -4.18 -4.23
CA MET A 86 -2.20 -4.72 -2.96
C MET A 86 -3.05 -3.67 -2.23
N VAL A 87 -4.29 -4.02 -1.92
CA VAL A 87 -5.22 -3.14 -1.20
C VAL A 87 -4.97 -3.26 0.31
N CYS A 88 -4.56 -2.15 0.92
CA CYS A 88 -4.14 -2.08 2.32
C CYS A 88 -4.94 -1.02 3.06
N ARG A 89 -5.18 -1.23 4.36
CA ARG A 89 -5.74 -0.20 5.21
C ARG A 89 -4.78 0.99 5.30
N ARG A 90 -5.31 2.19 5.14
CA ARG A 90 -4.53 3.42 5.26
C ARG A 90 -4.07 3.55 6.71
N VAL A 91 -2.76 3.75 6.89
CA VAL A 91 -2.15 4.04 8.19
C VAL A 91 -1.95 5.54 8.29
N GLU A 92 -2.52 6.14 9.32
CA GLU A 92 -2.28 7.54 9.67
C GLU A 92 -1.24 7.61 10.79
N GLY A 93 -0.33 8.57 10.70
CA GLY A 93 0.65 8.82 11.74
C GLY A 93 1.94 9.43 11.22
N ALA A 94 2.82 9.83 12.15
CA ALA A 94 4.15 10.30 11.81
C ALA A 94 4.99 9.14 11.27
N THR A 95 5.62 9.36 10.13
CA THR A 95 6.64 8.45 9.59
C THR A 95 7.82 8.32 10.55
N LEU A 96 8.58 7.24 10.44
CA LEU A 96 9.79 7.05 11.25
C LEU A 96 10.79 8.22 11.09
N LEU A 97 10.89 8.79 9.89
CA LEU A 97 11.78 9.92 9.60
C LEU A 97 11.33 11.24 10.26
N GLN A 98 10.03 11.37 10.52
CA GLN A 98 9.47 12.51 11.27
C GLN A 98 9.62 12.34 12.78
N ARG A 99 10.01 11.16 13.26
CA ARG A 99 10.29 10.94 14.69
C ARG A 99 11.71 11.41 15.02
N PRO A 100 11.91 12.16 16.12
CA PRO A 100 13.25 12.50 16.60
C PRO A 100 14.07 11.24 16.90
N ALA A 101 15.31 11.17 16.43
CA ALA A 101 16.22 10.03 16.62
C ALA A 101 16.45 9.62 18.09
N ALA A 102 16.15 10.51 19.04
CA ALA A 102 16.34 10.29 20.47
C ALA A 102 15.45 9.17 21.06
N LEU A 103 14.31 8.84 20.44
CA LEU A 103 13.39 7.79 20.91
C LEU A 103 13.75 6.37 20.45
N LEU A 104 14.76 6.20 19.60
CA LEU A 104 15.26 4.88 19.17
C LEU A 104 16.21 4.23 20.19
N ARG A 105 16.51 4.93 21.29
CA ARG A 105 17.28 4.43 22.44
C ARG A 105 16.39 4.18 23.65
N SER A 106 15.42 3.31 23.52
CA SER A 106 14.86 2.63 24.70
C SER A 106 14.93 1.13 24.43
N GLY A 107 16.10 0.57 24.75
CA GLY A 107 16.22 -0.86 24.97
C GLY A 107 15.27 -1.27 26.08
N GLY A 108 14.18 -1.92 25.70
CA GLY A 108 13.32 -2.66 26.60
C GLY A 108 13.83 -4.09 26.70
N ARG A 109 14.51 -4.39 27.80
CA ARG A 109 14.74 -5.77 28.28
C ARG A 109 13.39 -6.47 28.40
N LEU A 110 13.29 -7.66 27.83
CA LEU A 110 12.66 -8.84 28.44
C LEU A 110 13.53 -10.05 28.12
#